data_AF-A0A9Q0CJV6-F1
#
_entry.id   AF-A0A9Q0CJV6-F1
#
_cell.length_a   1.000
_cell.length_b   1.000
_cell.length_c   1.000
_cell.angle_alpha   90.00
_cell.angle_beta   90.00
_cell.angle_gamma   90.00
#
_symmetry.space_group_name_H-M   'P 1'
#
loop_
_entity.id
_entity.type
_entity.pdbx_description
1 polymer ?
#
loop_
_entity_poly.entity_id
_entity_poly.type
_entity_poly.pdbx_seq_one_letter_code
_entity_poly.pdbx_strand_id
1 'polypeptide(L)'
;MDPQAFVRLSVGSLGLRLSTRINSTCTCEIRLCGSAPQMVSVPQISSSSELNPDHQNIGSHTEAVFYIEESKLSLPSSTGCFRPTNYAYLEIAIYAGKNKSGLVDCGSSNRKHHIGKVRLEVGPGLGAGGKPVLVHNGWFSIGGRKGRADGDLHLRVKVEPDHRYIFRFEDATVLSPQVVQLHGKIMQPIFSCKFSCEPRRASQADGTNGYSWGPGETEQKHTVMQNSHDIRKGWKVVVHDLSGSAVAAAFMSTPFVPSSGLDQVSRSNPGAFLILRPDPAGLPGSSWHPWARLEAWRENTNGSREAVCLRLKLLLDGHETGVVLSETCIGCDRGGDFVLDIDSTSEVGGGGYVMSCKVGGEGGRWQGQNIKLVPLVVQLAVRHVTCIEDAAVFVALAAAVDLCVKACRPFHRKLSNGLPVSSNDQ
;
A
#
# COMPACT_ATOMS: atom_id res chain seq x y z
N MET A 1 -8.16 -14.27 -15.61
CA MET A 1 -7.05 -13.63 -14.87
C MET A 1 -6.31 -14.73 -14.15
N ASP A 2 -4.98 -14.80 -14.31
CA ASP A 2 -4.17 -15.89 -13.77
C ASP A 2 -3.39 -15.45 -12.51
N PRO A 3 -3.75 -15.96 -11.32
CA PRO A 3 -3.13 -15.50 -10.08
C PRO A 3 -1.69 -16.01 -9.96
N GLN A 4 -0.87 -15.23 -9.25
CA GLN A 4 0.49 -15.62 -8.90
C GLN A 4 0.50 -16.29 -7.52
N ALA A 5 1.34 -17.31 -7.38
CA ALA A 5 1.50 -18.04 -6.14
C ALA A 5 2.26 -17.21 -5.10
N PHE A 6 1.58 -16.90 -4.01
CA PHE A 6 2.09 -16.15 -2.88
C PHE A 6 1.72 -16.87 -1.61
N VAL A 7 2.55 -16.66 -0.61
CA VAL A 7 2.41 -17.26 0.70
C VAL A 7 2.47 -16.15 1.75
N ARG A 8 1.53 -16.20 2.68
CA ARG A 8 1.46 -15.32 3.84
C ARG A 8 2.09 -16.03 5.03
N LEU A 9 3.17 -15.46 5.56
CA LEU A 9 3.79 -15.90 6.81
C LEU A 9 3.32 -14.96 7.93
N SER A 10 2.64 -15.52 8.92
CA SER A 10 2.24 -14.81 10.13
C SER A 10 3.04 -15.29 11.33
N VAL A 11 3.53 -14.32 12.11
CA VAL A 11 4.13 -14.53 13.43
C VAL A 11 3.14 -14.01 14.45
N GLY A 12 2.75 -14.89 15.36
CA GLY A 12 1.72 -14.67 16.38
C GLY A 12 2.19 -15.13 17.76
N SER A 13 1.41 -14.77 18.78
CA SER A 13 1.52 -15.31 20.13
C SER A 13 2.93 -15.16 20.75
N LEU A 14 3.54 -13.99 20.58
CA LEU A 14 4.87 -13.70 21.12
C LEU A 14 4.83 -13.56 22.65
N GLY A 15 5.70 -14.28 23.35
CA GLY A 15 5.80 -14.19 24.81
C GLY A 15 7.21 -14.48 25.30
N LEU A 16 7.75 -13.63 26.18
CA LEU A 16 9.13 -13.75 26.66
C LEU A 16 9.17 -14.14 28.13
N ARG A 17 9.81 -15.26 28.45
CA ARG A 17 10.15 -15.69 29.81
C ARG A 17 11.64 -15.44 30.03
N LEU A 18 12.00 -14.69 31.07
CA LEU A 18 13.41 -14.44 31.42
C LEU A 18 13.69 -14.99 32.81
N SER A 19 14.90 -15.51 33.00
CA SER A 19 15.36 -15.99 34.32
C SER A 19 15.50 -14.84 35.32
N THR A 20 15.74 -13.61 34.83
CA THR A 20 15.77 -12.39 35.64
C THR A 20 14.70 -11.41 35.14
N ARG A 21 13.91 -10.83 36.04
CA ARG A 21 12.95 -9.79 35.66
C ARG A 21 13.72 -8.54 35.23
N ILE A 22 13.55 -8.15 33.97
CA ILE A 22 14.06 -6.88 33.47
C ILE A 22 12.92 -5.87 33.58
N ASN A 23 13.09 -4.82 34.38
CA ASN A 23 12.10 -3.72 34.54
C ASN A 23 12.05 -2.79 33.31
N SER A 24 12.29 -3.32 32.11
CA SER A 24 12.47 -2.56 30.89
C SER A 24 11.69 -3.22 29.75
N THR A 25 11.23 -2.40 28.81
CA THR A 25 10.45 -2.90 27.67
C THR A 25 11.32 -3.77 26.78
N CYS A 26 10.77 -4.92 26.39
CA CYS A 26 11.41 -5.83 25.46
C CYS A 26 10.80 -5.64 24.07
N THR A 27 11.66 -5.47 23.07
CA THR A 27 11.27 -5.32 21.67
C THR A 27 11.90 -6.43 20.86
N CYS A 28 11.11 -7.07 20.00
CA CYS A 28 11.56 -8.02 19.00
C CYS A 28 11.70 -7.35 17.64
N GLU A 29 12.78 -7.64 16.96
CA GLU A 29 13.01 -7.35 15.55
C GLU A 29 12.81 -8.65 14.77
N ILE A 30 11.74 -8.70 13.97
CA ILE A 30 11.39 -9.86 13.15
C ILE A 30 11.81 -9.58 11.72
N ARG A 31 12.66 -10.45 11.18
CA ARG A 31 13.31 -10.29 9.88
C ARG A 31 13.13 -11.53 9.05
N LEU A 32 12.49 -11.37 7.91
CA LEU A 32 12.52 -12.37 6.85
C LEU A 32 13.61 -11.98 5.84
N CYS A 33 14.34 -12.95 5.31
CA CYS A 33 15.36 -12.72 4.27
C CYS A 33 14.85 -11.82 3.14
N GLY A 34 15.62 -10.78 2.79
CA GLY A 34 15.26 -9.84 1.73
C GLY A 34 14.11 -8.87 2.05
N SER A 35 13.56 -8.92 3.27
CA SER A 35 12.46 -8.06 3.74
C SER A 35 12.95 -7.00 4.72
N ALA A 36 12.22 -5.87 4.85
CA ALA A 36 12.47 -4.91 5.91
C ALA A 36 12.11 -5.49 7.29
N PRO A 37 12.90 -5.21 8.35
CA PRO A 37 12.60 -5.65 9.70
C PRO A 37 11.28 -5.04 10.21
N GLN A 38 10.45 -5.84 10.87
CA GLN A 38 9.29 -5.38 11.64
C GLN A 38 9.64 -5.37 13.13
N MET A 39 9.37 -4.26 13.82
CA MET A 39 9.64 -4.10 15.25
C MET A 39 8.33 -4.31 16.03
N VAL A 40 8.34 -5.21 17.01
CA VAL A 40 7.18 -5.60 17.81
C VAL A 40 7.53 -5.55 19.30
N SER A 41 6.65 -5.03 20.14
CA SER A 41 6.80 -5.10 21.61
C SER A 41 6.39 -6.48 22.10
N VAL A 42 7.19 -7.10 22.96
CA VAL A 42 6.93 -8.46 23.45
C VAL A 42 6.57 -8.47 24.93
N PRO A 43 5.42 -9.06 25.31
CA PRO A 43 5.02 -9.17 26.71
C PRO A 43 5.93 -10.14 27.47
N GLN A 44 6.28 -9.78 28.70
CA GLN A 44 7.03 -10.65 29.61
C GLN A 44 6.06 -11.54 30.40
N ILE A 45 6.28 -12.85 30.35
CA ILE A 45 5.48 -13.85 31.06
C ILE A 45 6.25 -14.31 32.31
N SER A 46 5.59 -14.28 33.47
CA SER A 46 6.20 -14.69 34.74
C SER A 46 6.21 -16.21 34.88
N SER A 47 7.36 -16.76 35.29
CA SER A 47 7.66 -18.18 35.47
C SER A 47 6.78 -18.97 36.47
N SER A 48 5.86 -18.32 37.18
CA SER A 48 5.07 -18.91 38.29
C SER A 48 3.67 -19.38 37.88
N SER A 49 3.35 -19.39 36.60
CA SER A 49 2.08 -19.87 36.09
C SER A 49 2.31 -21.14 35.28
N GLU A 50 2.12 -22.31 35.90
CA GLU A 50 1.84 -23.57 35.19
C GLU A 50 0.44 -23.49 34.55
N LEU A 51 0.26 -22.54 33.64
CA LEU A 51 -0.96 -22.43 32.86
C LEU A 51 -0.62 -22.87 31.46
N ASN A 52 -1.21 -24.01 31.08
CA ASN A 52 -1.23 -24.51 29.72
C ASN A 52 -1.61 -23.35 28.77
N PRO A 53 -0.72 -22.88 27.88
CA PRO A 53 -0.98 -21.69 27.06
C PRO A 53 -2.13 -21.87 26.05
N ASP A 54 -2.68 -23.07 25.94
CA ASP A 54 -3.87 -23.36 25.13
C ASP A 54 -5.18 -22.81 25.73
N HIS A 55 -5.23 -22.43 27.03
CA HIS A 55 -6.50 -22.12 27.71
C HIS A 55 -6.64 -20.73 28.33
N GLN A 56 -5.64 -19.85 28.29
CA GLN A 56 -5.82 -18.44 28.72
C GLN A 56 -5.06 -17.46 27.82
N ASN A 57 -5.81 -16.72 26.99
CA ASN A 57 -5.60 -15.32 26.62
C ASN A 57 -4.17 -14.80 26.28
N ILE A 58 -3.25 -15.64 25.80
CA ILE A 58 -2.29 -15.18 24.79
C ILE A 58 -3.08 -15.22 23.49
N GLY A 59 -3.86 -14.17 23.25
CA GLY A 59 -4.80 -14.11 22.14
C GLY A 59 -4.13 -14.51 20.83
N SER A 60 -4.95 -14.97 19.87
CA SER A 60 -4.55 -15.22 18.49
C SER A 60 -4.20 -13.91 17.76
N HIS A 61 -3.42 -13.04 18.41
CA HIS A 61 -2.95 -11.79 17.87
C HIS A 61 -1.74 -12.10 16.98
N THR A 62 -1.91 -11.81 15.70
CA THR A 62 -0.82 -11.83 14.74
C THR A 62 -0.04 -10.53 14.91
N GLU A 63 1.23 -10.60 15.31
CA GLU A 63 2.04 -9.39 15.55
C GLU A 63 2.92 -8.99 14.37
N ALA A 64 3.24 -9.92 13.46
CA ALA A 64 3.96 -9.61 12.22
C ALA A 64 3.47 -10.47 11.05
N VAL A 65 3.40 -9.87 9.86
CA VAL A 65 2.98 -10.54 8.63
C VAL A 65 3.92 -10.21 7.49
N PHE A 66 4.33 -11.24 6.75
CA PHE A 66 5.15 -11.14 5.56
C PHE A 66 4.46 -11.83 4.39
N TYR A 67 4.62 -11.27 3.19
CA TYR A 67 4.09 -11.83 1.95
C TYR A 67 5.25 -12.19 1.05
N ILE A 68 5.30 -13.46 0.67
CA ILE A 68 6.42 -14.04 -0.05
C ILE A 68 5.89 -14.61 -1.34
N GLU A 69 6.48 -14.21 -2.45
CA GLU A 69 6.27 -14.88 -3.72
C GLU A 69 6.90 -16.27 -3.64
N GLU A 70 6.16 -17.34 -3.97
CA GLU A 70 6.65 -18.72 -3.80
C GLU A 70 7.96 -18.98 -4.57
N SER A 71 8.12 -18.34 -5.73
CA SER A 71 9.36 -18.42 -6.52
C SER A 71 10.58 -18.01 -5.69
N LYS A 72 10.45 -16.97 -4.84
CA LYS A 72 11.55 -16.46 -3.99
C LYS A 72 11.89 -17.36 -2.81
N LEU A 73 11.01 -18.27 -2.41
CA LEU A 73 11.32 -19.30 -1.40
C LEU A 73 12.34 -20.33 -1.93
N SER A 74 12.46 -20.44 -3.25
CA SER A 74 13.39 -21.36 -3.93
C SER A 74 14.71 -20.71 -4.36
N LEU A 75 14.85 -19.38 -4.26
CA LEU A 75 16.06 -18.69 -4.71
C LEU A 75 17.16 -18.69 -3.64
N PRO A 76 18.41 -19.02 -4.00
CA PRO A 76 19.55 -18.93 -3.08
C PRO A 76 19.81 -17.48 -2.69
N SER A 77 19.96 -17.24 -1.39
CA SER A 77 20.40 -15.95 -0.84
C SER A 77 21.78 -15.58 -1.40
N SER A 78 21.84 -14.62 -2.33
CA SER A 78 23.12 -14.09 -2.84
C SER A 78 23.60 -12.94 -1.96
N THR A 79 24.26 -13.25 -0.84
CA THR A 79 25.28 -12.38 -0.22
C THR A 79 26.02 -13.11 0.91
N GLY A 80 27.30 -13.44 0.70
CA GLY A 80 28.25 -13.76 1.77
C GLY A 80 28.86 -15.17 1.72
N CYS A 81 30.20 -15.24 1.76
CA CYS A 81 31.05 -16.40 1.58
C CYS A 81 31.03 -17.47 2.69
N PHE A 82 29.86 -17.88 3.21
CA PHE A 82 29.75 -19.04 4.11
C PHE A 82 28.48 -19.82 3.79
N ARG A 83 28.65 -21.07 3.36
CA ARG A 83 27.65 -22.12 3.03
C ARG A 83 26.28 -21.60 2.56
N PRO A 84 25.91 -21.72 1.27
CA PRO A 84 24.59 -21.32 0.80
C PRO A 84 23.52 -22.19 1.47
N THR A 85 22.81 -21.64 2.46
CA THR A 85 21.56 -22.23 2.94
C THR A 85 20.49 -21.92 1.90
N ASN A 86 20.00 -22.95 1.20
CA ASN A 86 19.07 -22.87 0.07
C ASN A 86 17.63 -22.45 0.45
N TYR A 87 17.42 -21.88 1.65
CA TYR A 87 16.09 -21.66 2.23
C TYR A 87 15.96 -20.24 2.78
N ALA A 88 14.75 -19.67 2.68
CA ALA A 88 14.42 -18.46 3.40
C ALA A 88 14.44 -18.77 4.91
N TYR A 89 15.02 -17.88 5.71
CA TYR A 89 14.96 -17.98 7.17
C TYR A 89 14.23 -16.78 7.76
N LEU A 90 13.42 -17.06 8.79
CA LEU A 90 12.84 -16.07 9.68
C LEU A 90 13.78 -15.92 10.88
N GLU A 91 14.24 -14.69 11.08
CA GLU A 91 15.16 -14.32 12.14
C GLU A 91 14.46 -13.39 13.12
N ILE A 92 14.46 -13.75 14.40
CA ILE A 92 13.81 -12.97 15.46
C ILE A 92 14.90 -12.62 16.47
N ALA A 93 15.24 -11.33 16.57
CA ALA A 93 16.23 -10.81 17.51
C ALA A 93 15.53 -10.02 18.61
N ILE A 94 15.90 -10.26 19.87
CA ILE A 94 15.25 -9.66 21.03
C ILE A 94 16.19 -8.66 21.68
N TYR A 95 15.64 -7.49 21.99
CA TYR A 95 16.37 -6.42 22.64
C TYR A 95 15.63 -5.90 23.87
N ALA A 96 16.36 -5.69 24.96
CA ALA A 96 15.92 -4.89 26.10
C ALA A 96 16.31 -3.41 25.91
N GLY A 97 15.34 -2.51 26.05
CA GLY A 97 15.57 -1.07 26.07
C GLY A 97 15.25 -0.46 27.43
N LYS A 98 16.05 0.51 27.90
CA LYS A 98 15.67 1.35 29.05
C LYS A 98 14.68 2.43 28.56
N ASN A 99 13.45 2.43 29.09
CA ASN A 99 12.56 3.57 28.93
C ASN A 99 13.13 4.74 29.75
N LYS A 100 13.57 5.82 29.09
CA LYS A 100 13.56 7.14 29.72
C LYS A 100 12.31 7.86 29.22
N SER A 101 11.36 8.06 30.13
CA SER A 101 10.24 8.97 29.95
C SER A 101 10.76 10.38 29.61
N GLY A 102 10.28 10.93 28.50
CA GLY A 102 10.23 12.38 28.22
C GLY A 102 11.49 13.20 28.49
N LEU A 103 12.39 13.26 27.51
CA LEU A 103 12.97 14.51 26.99
C LEU A 103 13.82 14.13 25.77
N VAL A 104 13.60 14.83 24.66
CA VAL A 104 14.43 14.74 23.47
C VAL A 104 15.78 15.33 23.84
N ASP A 105 16.84 14.52 23.79
CA ASP A 105 18.19 15.06 23.79
C ASP A 105 19.11 14.33 22.81
N CYS A 106 19.96 15.13 22.20
CA CYS A 106 20.69 14.92 20.98
C CYS A 106 21.82 13.86 21.11
N GLY A 107 21.99 13.01 20.09
CA GLY A 107 23.33 12.59 19.65
C GLY A 107 24.05 11.42 20.34
N SER A 108 23.42 10.59 21.18
CA SER A 108 24.09 9.40 21.75
C SER A 108 23.39 8.09 21.36
N SER A 109 24.15 7.17 20.75
CA SER A 109 23.74 5.81 20.38
C SER A 109 22.99 5.11 21.52
N ASN A 110 21.66 4.99 21.41
CA ASN A 110 20.84 4.15 22.27
C ASN A 110 21.25 2.68 22.09
N ARG A 111 22.19 2.19 22.91
CA ARG A 111 22.60 0.78 22.91
C ARG A 111 21.45 -0.05 23.49
N LYS A 112 20.56 -0.53 22.63
CA LYS A 112 19.60 -1.58 22.97
C LYS A 112 20.39 -2.85 23.35
N HIS A 113 20.11 -3.43 24.52
CA HIS A 113 20.82 -4.62 24.99
C HIS A 113 20.24 -5.86 24.30
N HIS A 114 21.02 -6.49 23.43
CA HIS A 114 20.61 -7.73 22.75
C HIS A 114 20.56 -8.90 23.74
N ILE A 115 19.37 -9.47 23.93
CA ILE A 115 19.11 -10.61 24.83
C ILE A 115 19.47 -11.92 24.13
N GLY A 116 19.02 -12.07 22.88
CA GLY A 116 19.32 -13.24 22.08
C GLY A 116 18.47 -13.31 20.83
N LYS A 117 18.62 -14.43 20.11
CA LYS A 117 18.22 -14.54 18.71
C LYS A 117 17.75 -15.95 18.39
N VAL A 118 16.62 -16.04 17.69
CA VAL A 118 16.04 -17.29 17.19
C VAL A 118 16.05 -17.25 15.66
N ARG A 119 16.34 -18.39 15.04
CA ARG A 119 16.25 -18.58 13.59
C ARG A 119 15.38 -19.78 13.29
N LEU A 120 14.41 -19.59 12.40
CA LEU A 120 13.50 -20.62 11.93
C LEU A 120 13.63 -20.74 10.41
N GLU A 121 13.80 -21.97 9.93
CA GLU A 121 13.85 -22.26 8.50
C GLU A 121 12.44 -22.23 7.91
N VAL A 122 12.29 -21.53 6.79
CA VAL A 122 11.07 -21.45 5.99
C VAL A 122 11.40 -22.07 4.63
N GLY A 123 11.29 -23.40 4.55
CA GLY A 123 11.66 -24.18 3.38
C GLY A 123 10.69 -24.08 2.20
N PRO A 124 11.14 -24.41 0.97
CA PRO A 124 10.31 -24.49 -0.22
C PRO A 124 9.30 -25.64 -0.05
N GLY A 125 8.05 -25.38 -0.43
CA GLY A 125 6.95 -26.33 -0.27
C GLY A 125 6.05 -26.08 0.95
N LEU A 126 6.41 -25.15 1.85
CA LEU A 126 5.51 -24.71 2.92
C LEU A 126 4.32 -23.93 2.31
N GLY A 127 3.11 -24.49 2.42
CA GLY A 127 1.91 -23.98 1.77
C GLY A 127 1.67 -24.54 0.36
N ALA A 128 2.62 -25.29 -0.22
CA ALA A 128 2.43 -25.99 -1.48
C ALA A 128 1.41 -27.13 -1.28
N GLY A 129 0.23 -26.98 -1.87
CA GLY A 129 -0.93 -27.85 -1.64
C GLY A 129 -2.17 -27.12 -1.13
N GLY A 130 -2.13 -25.79 -1.02
CA GLY A 130 -3.32 -24.96 -0.76
C GLY A 130 -3.86 -25.06 0.67
N LYS A 131 -3.11 -25.65 1.60
CA LYS A 131 -3.48 -25.76 3.01
C LYS A 131 -2.56 -24.92 3.89
N PRO A 132 -3.08 -24.29 4.97
CA PRO A 132 -2.26 -23.60 5.94
C PRO A 132 -1.37 -24.61 6.68
N VAL A 133 -0.11 -24.25 6.87
CA VAL A 133 0.91 -25.04 7.56
C VAL A 133 1.36 -24.31 8.82
N LEU A 134 1.26 -24.97 9.97
CA LEU A 134 1.85 -24.48 11.22
C LEU A 134 3.32 -24.89 11.25
N VAL A 135 4.23 -23.94 11.07
CA VAL A 135 5.67 -24.20 11.04
C VAL A 135 6.22 -24.39 12.44
N HIS A 136 5.75 -23.57 13.39
CA HIS A 136 6.17 -23.66 14.78
C HIS A 136 5.07 -23.16 15.72
N ASN A 137 4.93 -23.80 16.88
CA ASN A 137 4.10 -23.33 17.99
C ASN A 137 4.71 -23.82 19.30
N GLY A 138 5.37 -22.93 20.04
CA GLY A 138 5.98 -23.29 21.31
C GLY A 138 7.17 -22.41 21.69
N TRP A 139 7.89 -22.85 22.72
CA TRP A 139 8.99 -22.09 23.33
C TRP A 139 10.36 -22.40 22.68
N PHE A 140 11.14 -21.34 22.46
CA PHE A 140 12.55 -21.40 22.09
C PHE A 140 13.42 -20.88 23.23
N SER A 141 14.44 -21.64 23.63
CA SER A 141 15.42 -21.14 24.59
C SER A 141 16.34 -20.08 23.98
N ILE A 142 16.53 -18.98 24.69
CA ILE A 142 17.27 -17.79 24.26
C ILE A 142 18.31 -17.39 25.28
N GLY A 143 19.50 -17.06 24.77
CA GLY A 143 20.61 -16.62 25.60
C GLY A 143 21.20 -17.78 26.39
N GLY A 144 22.51 -17.75 26.61
CA GLY A 144 23.18 -18.78 27.39
C GLY A 144 24.66 -18.93 27.06
N ARG A 145 25.52 -18.85 28.08
CA ARG A 145 26.90 -19.35 28.00
C ARG A 145 26.90 -20.82 28.41
N LYS A 146 27.52 -21.69 27.61
CA LYS A 146 27.77 -23.12 27.87
C LYS A 146 26.68 -23.80 28.72
N GLY A 147 25.55 -24.13 28.10
CA GLY A 147 24.60 -25.13 28.62
C GLY A 147 23.48 -24.63 29.54
N ARG A 148 23.29 -23.32 29.74
CA ARG A 148 22.15 -22.78 30.52
C ARG A 148 21.44 -21.67 29.76
N ALA A 149 20.13 -21.81 29.55
CA ALA A 149 19.30 -20.82 28.88
C ALA A 149 19.05 -19.59 29.80
N ASP A 150 19.13 -18.38 29.26
CA ASP A 150 18.90 -17.12 30.01
C ASP A 150 17.41 -16.73 30.02
N GLY A 151 16.65 -17.21 29.03
CA GLY A 151 15.21 -17.14 28.96
C GLY A 151 14.63 -18.03 27.86
N ASP A 152 13.31 -17.97 27.67
CA ASP A 152 12.57 -18.67 26.61
C ASP A 152 11.63 -17.68 25.88
N LEU A 153 11.46 -17.83 24.57
CA LEU A 153 10.49 -17.09 23.75
C LEU A 153 9.46 -18.06 23.20
N HIS A 154 8.21 -17.83 23.57
CA HIS A 154 7.08 -18.42 22.89
C HIS A 154 6.81 -17.67 21.60
N LEU A 155 6.57 -18.41 20.53
CA LEU A 155 6.08 -17.86 19.28
C LEU A 155 5.27 -18.90 18.51
N ARG A 156 4.35 -18.42 17.68
CA ARG A 156 3.60 -19.20 16.71
C ARG A 156 3.92 -18.69 15.31
N VAL A 157 4.38 -19.56 14.42
CA VAL A 157 4.63 -19.22 13.01
C VAL A 157 3.75 -20.08 12.15
N LYS A 158 2.89 -19.42 11.38
CA LYS A 158 1.94 -20.04 10.47
C LYS A 158 2.20 -19.53 9.05
N VAL A 159 2.06 -20.42 8.10
CA VAL A 159 2.29 -20.16 6.68
C VAL A 159 1.03 -20.56 5.92
N GLU A 160 0.46 -19.65 5.13
CA GLU A 160 -0.82 -19.86 4.45
C GLU A 160 -0.74 -19.46 2.98
N PRO A 161 -1.43 -20.17 2.07
CA PRO A 161 -1.52 -19.75 0.68
C PRO A 161 -2.30 -18.42 0.59
N ASP A 162 -1.78 -17.51 -0.22
CA ASP A 162 -2.34 -16.16 -0.40
C ASP A 162 -2.14 -15.69 -1.85
N HIS A 163 -2.79 -16.40 -2.78
CA HIS A 163 -2.72 -16.09 -4.20
C HIS A 163 -3.07 -14.63 -4.50
N ARG A 164 -2.30 -14.00 -5.39
CA ARG A 164 -2.41 -12.57 -5.70
C ARG A 164 -2.38 -12.30 -7.19
N TYR A 165 -3.25 -11.41 -7.65
CA TYR A 165 -3.11 -10.79 -8.96
C TYR A 165 -2.09 -9.65 -8.87
N ILE A 166 -1.16 -9.60 -9.82
CA ILE A 166 -0.24 -8.48 -9.95
C ILE A 166 -0.56 -7.74 -11.24
N PHE A 167 -0.93 -6.47 -11.14
CA PHE A 167 -1.12 -5.59 -12.28
C PHE A 167 0.01 -4.58 -12.35
N ARG A 168 0.38 -4.20 -13.58
CA ARG A 168 1.36 -3.15 -13.85
C ARG A 168 0.78 -2.20 -14.88
N PHE A 169 0.94 -0.91 -14.63
CA PHE A 169 0.66 0.12 -15.62
C PHE A 169 1.88 0.21 -16.54
N GLU A 170 1.66 0.15 -17.85
CA GLU A 170 2.74 0.20 -18.82
C GLU A 170 3.37 1.60 -18.93
N ASP A 171 2.61 2.65 -18.59
CA ASP A 171 3.05 4.03 -18.58
C ASP A 171 2.40 4.83 -17.42
N ALA A 172 2.69 6.13 -17.33
CA ALA A 172 2.10 7.03 -16.37
C ALA A 172 0.57 7.13 -16.55
N THR A 173 -0.18 7.16 -15.45
CA THR A 173 -1.66 7.26 -15.47
C THR A 173 -2.22 8.39 -16.35
N VAL A 174 -1.53 9.53 -16.41
CA VAL A 174 -1.93 10.70 -17.22
C VAL A 174 -1.84 10.46 -18.73
N LEU A 175 -1.09 9.43 -19.16
CA LEU A 175 -0.89 9.04 -20.55
C LEU A 175 -1.91 8.01 -21.05
N SER A 176 -2.96 7.73 -20.27
CA SER A 176 -3.97 6.72 -20.62
C SER A 176 -3.35 5.33 -20.90
N PRO A 177 -2.61 4.75 -19.93
CA PRO A 177 -1.82 3.54 -20.15
C PRO A 177 -2.69 2.28 -20.26
N GLN A 178 -2.12 1.24 -20.86
CA GLN A 178 -2.62 -0.12 -20.67
C GLN A 178 -2.20 -0.66 -19.30
N VAL A 179 -3.04 -1.53 -18.75
CA VAL A 179 -2.77 -2.25 -17.50
C VAL A 179 -2.66 -3.72 -17.83
N VAL A 180 -1.47 -4.25 -17.57
CA VAL A 180 -1.11 -5.63 -17.84
C VAL A 180 -1.06 -6.43 -16.54
N GLN A 181 -1.64 -7.62 -16.56
CA GLN A 181 -1.46 -8.61 -15.52
C GLN A 181 -0.12 -9.33 -15.72
N LEU A 182 0.66 -9.41 -14.64
CA LEU A 182 1.92 -10.14 -14.59
C LEU A 182 1.64 -11.57 -14.11
N HIS A 183 2.12 -12.55 -14.88
CA HIS A 183 2.14 -13.94 -14.47
C HIS A 183 3.49 -14.56 -14.84
N GLY A 184 4.43 -14.58 -13.87
CA GLY A 184 5.80 -15.01 -14.10
C GLY A 184 6.52 -14.09 -15.11
N LYS A 185 6.81 -14.61 -16.31
CA LYS A 185 7.42 -13.84 -17.42
C LYS A 185 6.39 -13.31 -18.42
N ILE A 186 5.12 -13.71 -18.29
CA ILE A 186 4.07 -13.36 -19.23
C ILE A 186 3.43 -12.05 -18.78
N MET A 187 3.21 -11.16 -19.75
CA MET A 187 2.53 -9.88 -19.61
C MET A 187 1.23 -9.98 -20.43
N GLN A 188 0.07 -9.93 -19.79
CA GLN A 188 -1.22 -9.97 -20.49
C GLN A 188 -1.98 -8.65 -20.28
N PRO A 189 -2.37 -7.92 -21.32
CA PRO A 189 -3.25 -6.77 -21.16
C PRO A 189 -4.62 -7.21 -20.66
N ILE A 190 -5.14 -6.55 -19.62
CA ILE A 190 -6.45 -6.83 -19.03
C ILE A 190 -7.35 -5.59 -19.02
N PHE A 191 -6.76 -4.41 -18.81
CA PHE A 191 -7.49 -3.15 -18.82
C PHE A 191 -6.79 -2.08 -19.65
N SER A 192 -7.56 -1.07 -20.05
CA SER A 192 -7.04 0.19 -20.56
C SER A 192 -7.55 1.36 -19.72
N CYS A 193 -6.67 2.31 -19.42
CA CYS A 193 -7.05 3.53 -18.72
C CYS A 193 -7.24 4.66 -19.72
N LYS A 194 -8.29 5.47 -19.55
CA LYS A 194 -8.49 6.72 -20.27
C LYS A 194 -8.49 7.88 -19.28
N PHE A 195 -7.45 8.69 -19.32
CA PHE A 195 -7.34 9.91 -18.54
C PHE A 195 -7.96 11.09 -19.30
N SER A 196 -8.71 11.93 -18.60
CA SER A 196 -9.21 13.21 -19.11
C SER A 196 -9.09 14.31 -18.06
N CYS A 197 -8.98 15.54 -18.55
CA CYS A 197 -8.98 16.74 -17.73
C CYS A 197 -10.05 17.68 -18.28
N GLU A 198 -11.20 17.76 -17.61
CA GLU A 198 -12.26 18.69 -17.98
C GLU A 198 -12.08 20.01 -17.22
N PRO A 199 -11.81 21.14 -17.90
CA PRO A 199 -11.91 22.43 -17.26
C PRO A 199 -13.39 22.65 -16.91
N ARG A 200 -13.72 22.80 -15.61
CA ARG A 200 -15.08 23.24 -15.24
C ARG A 200 -15.31 24.57 -15.93
N ARG A 201 -16.27 24.63 -16.85
CA ARG A 201 -16.80 25.90 -17.36
C ARG A 201 -17.19 26.73 -16.15
N ALA A 202 -16.70 27.97 -16.10
CA ALA A 202 -17.23 28.95 -15.17
C ALA A 202 -18.76 28.94 -15.30
N SER A 203 -19.44 28.88 -14.17
CA SER A 203 -20.88 29.01 -14.05
C SER A 203 -21.39 30.18 -14.91
N GLN A 204 -21.99 29.87 -16.05
CA GLN A 204 -22.84 30.79 -16.77
C GLN A 204 -24.24 30.58 -16.19
N ALA A 205 -24.57 31.38 -15.17
CA ALA A 205 -25.96 31.61 -14.82
C ALA A 205 -26.55 32.48 -15.93
N ASP A 206 -27.31 31.87 -16.85
CA ASP A 206 -28.70 32.23 -17.15
C ASP A 206 -29.23 31.49 -18.39
N GLY A 207 -30.51 31.12 -18.34
CA GLY A 207 -31.33 30.93 -19.53
C GLY A 207 -31.33 29.53 -20.17
N THR A 208 -32.34 28.74 -19.80
CA THR A 208 -33.20 27.93 -20.68
C THR A 208 -32.65 27.35 -22.01
N ASN A 209 -32.90 26.04 -22.15
CA ASN A 209 -32.92 25.18 -23.35
C ASN A 209 -31.69 24.30 -23.65
N GLY A 210 -31.93 22.99 -23.49
CA GLY A 210 -32.11 22.13 -24.65
C GLY A 210 -30.85 21.59 -25.32
N TYR A 211 -30.61 20.30 -25.10
CA TYR A 211 -29.88 19.34 -25.94
C TYR A 211 -29.33 19.86 -27.28
N SER A 212 -28.00 19.83 -27.44
CA SER A 212 -27.37 19.57 -28.74
C SER A 212 -25.88 19.28 -28.57
N TRP A 213 -25.51 18.02 -28.81
CA TRP A 213 -24.13 17.64 -29.14
C TRP A 213 -24.01 17.79 -30.67
N GLY A 214 -23.17 18.72 -31.12
CA GLY A 214 -22.85 18.90 -32.53
C GLY A 214 -21.41 19.41 -32.69
N PRO A 215 -20.65 18.93 -33.69
CA PRO A 215 -19.26 19.32 -33.89
C PRO A 215 -19.18 20.65 -34.64
N GLY A 216 -18.39 21.58 -34.15
CA GLY A 216 -18.12 22.85 -34.82
C GLY A 216 -16.80 23.45 -34.33
N GLU A 217 -15.81 23.45 -35.22
CA GLU A 217 -14.56 24.22 -35.18
C GLU A 217 -14.89 25.72 -35.01
N THR A 218 -14.11 26.60 -34.39
CA THR A 218 -12.74 26.98 -34.76
C THR A 218 -12.22 28.00 -33.70
N GLU A 219 -10.90 28.08 -33.50
CA GLU A 219 -10.17 29.32 -33.12
C GLU A 219 -10.33 29.96 -31.72
N GLN A 220 -10.17 29.21 -30.62
CA GLN A 220 -9.75 29.80 -29.32
C GLN A 220 -8.86 28.87 -28.48
N LYS A 221 -7.89 28.17 -29.10
CA LYS A 221 -7.11 27.11 -28.41
C LYS A 221 -5.83 27.56 -27.69
N HIS A 222 -5.33 28.79 -27.87
CA HIS A 222 -3.96 29.12 -27.42
C HIS A 222 -3.79 29.93 -26.12
N THR A 223 -4.81 30.64 -25.63
CA THR A 223 -4.67 31.52 -24.45
C THR A 223 -5.33 30.98 -23.17
N VAL A 224 -6.23 30.00 -23.27
CA VAL A 224 -6.94 29.46 -22.09
C VAL A 224 -6.15 28.36 -21.37
N MET A 225 -5.24 27.66 -22.06
CA MET A 225 -4.42 26.61 -21.44
C MET A 225 -3.45 27.16 -20.39
N GLN A 226 -2.92 28.37 -20.57
CA GLN A 226 -1.91 28.93 -19.64
C GLN A 226 -2.44 29.20 -18.23
N ASN A 227 -3.71 29.58 -18.07
CA ASN A 227 -4.30 29.91 -16.77
C ASN A 227 -4.98 28.70 -16.09
N SER A 228 -5.12 27.57 -16.78
CA SER A 228 -5.65 26.32 -16.23
C SER A 228 -4.61 25.54 -15.39
N HIS A 229 -3.34 25.98 -15.41
CA HIS A 229 -2.24 25.25 -14.78
C HIS A 229 -2.13 25.47 -13.27
N ASP A 230 -2.73 26.52 -12.73
CA ASP A 230 -2.68 26.84 -11.30
C ASP A 230 -3.72 26.07 -10.48
N ILE A 231 -4.65 25.39 -11.14
CA ILE A 231 -5.73 24.68 -10.49
C ILE A 231 -5.86 23.27 -11.07
N ARG A 232 -5.42 22.29 -10.28
CA ARG A 232 -5.56 20.85 -10.57
C ARG A 232 -7.02 20.46 -10.31
N LYS A 233 -7.89 20.77 -11.28
CA LYS A 233 -9.34 20.53 -11.29
C LYS A 233 -9.71 19.55 -12.40
N GLY A 234 -10.74 18.75 -12.16
CA GLY A 234 -11.44 18.01 -13.23
C GLY A 234 -10.69 16.81 -13.79
N TRP A 235 -9.71 16.25 -13.07
CA TRP A 235 -9.04 15.02 -13.48
C TRP A 235 -9.97 13.83 -13.31
N LYS A 236 -10.03 13.00 -14.34
CA LYS A 236 -10.80 11.75 -14.37
C LYS A 236 -9.98 10.68 -15.04
N VAL A 237 -10.07 9.46 -14.52
CA VAL A 237 -9.55 8.26 -15.15
C VAL A 237 -10.68 7.23 -15.21
N VAL A 238 -10.89 6.65 -16.39
CA VAL A 238 -11.86 5.58 -16.61
C VAL A 238 -11.09 4.33 -16.99
N VAL A 239 -11.39 3.22 -16.31
CA VAL A 239 -10.82 1.91 -16.60
C VAL A 239 -11.81 1.17 -17.50
N HIS A 240 -11.32 0.71 -18.64
CA HIS A 240 -12.08 -0.11 -19.57
C HIS A 240 -11.52 -1.53 -19.59
N ASP A 241 -12.40 -2.50 -19.80
CA ASP A 241 -12.02 -3.88 -20.09
C ASP A 241 -11.48 -4.01 -21.53
N LEU A 242 -11.19 -5.24 -21.95
CA LEU A 242 -10.74 -5.54 -23.31
C LEU A 242 -11.84 -5.36 -24.38
N SER A 243 -13.12 -5.29 -23.98
CA SER A 243 -14.23 -5.01 -24.89
C SER A 243 -14.40 -3.50 -25.15
N GLY A 244 -13.72 -2.66 -24.35
CA GLY A 244 -13.89 -1.20 -24.38
C GLY A 244 -15.03 -0.70 -23.49
N SER A 245 -15.63 -1.57 -22.68
CA SER A 245 -16.67 -1.22 -21.71
C SER A 245 -16.07 -0.58 -20.48
N ALA A 246 -16.66 0.52 -20.00
CA ALA A 246 -16.21 1.20 -18.80
C ALA A 246 -16.60 0.42 -17.55
N VAL A 247 -15.61 -0.15 -16.86
CA VAL A 247 -15.81 -1.09 -15.73
C VAL A 247 -15.44 -0.50 -14.36
N ALA A 248 -14.71 0.60 -14.32
CA ALA A 248 -14.48 1.41 -13.12
C ALA A 248 -14.08 2.84 -13.48
N ALA A 249 -14.22 3.77 -12.56
CA ALA A 249 -13.71 5.12 -12.77
C ALA A 249 -13.23 5.75 -11.47
N ALA A 250 -12.32 6.70 -11.58
CA ALA A 250 -11.97 7.61 -10.50
C ALA A 250 -12.01 9.04 -11.02
N PHE A 251 -12.68 9.94 -10.30
CA PHE A 251 -12.73 11.35 -10.68
C PHE A 251 -12.48 12.25 -9.49
N MET A 252 -11.89 13.41 -9.74
CA MET A 252 -11.58 14.39 -8.74
C MET A 252 -12.86 15.10 -8.27
N SER A 253 -13.38 14.69 -7.11
CA SER A 253 -14.58 15.26 -6.50
C SER A 253 -14.28 16.57 -5.79
N THR A 254 -13.14 16.66 -5.10
CA THR A 254 -12.66 17.89 -4.45
C THR A 254 -11.35 18.33 -5.08
N PRO A 255 -11.25 19.56 -5.60
CA PRO A 255 -10.06 20.03 -6.26
C PRO A 255 -8.89 20.21 -5.29
N PHE A 256 -7.68 20.09 -5.83
CA PHE A 256 -6.45 20.29 -5.07
C PHE A 256 -6.07 21.77 -5.19
N VAL A 257 -6.15 22.49 -4.07
CA VAL A 257 -5.96 23.95 -4.00
C VAL A 257 -4.95 24.26 -2.89
N PRO A 258 -4.03 25.24 -3.09
CA PRO A 258 -3.12 25.66 -2.03
C PRO A 258 -3.90 26.22 -0.84
N SER A 259 -3.42 25.94 0.36
CA SER A 259 -3.98 26.54 1.59
C SER A 259 -3.45 27.96 1.78
N SER A 260 -4.22 28.83 2.46
CA SER A 260 -3.83 30.24 2.65
C SER A 260 -2.42 30.37 3.22
N GLY A 261 -1.53 31.02 2.49
CA GLY A 261 -0.13 31.23 2.88
C GLY A 261 0.82 30.04 2.64
N LEU A 262 0.35 28.92 2.11
CA LEU A 262 1.15 27.75 1.76
C LEU A 262 0.97 27.37 0.29
N ASP A 263 2.07 27.08 -0.40
CA ASP A 263 2.05 26.62 -1.79
C ASP A 263 1.73 25.11 -1.92
N GLN A 264 0.92 24.57 -1.00
CA GLN A 264 0.67 23.14 -0.87
C GLN A 264 -0.76 22.86 -0.40
N VAL A 265 -1.26 21.68 -0.74
CA VAL A 265 -2.55 21.16 -0.24
C VAL A 265 -2.35 20.73 1.20
N SER A 266 -3.06 21.34 2.15
CA SER A 266 -2.91 21.02 3.57
C SER A 266 -4.00 20.05 4.05
N ARG A 267 -3.79 19.50 5.26
CA ARG A 267 -4.73 18.59 5.90
C ARG A 267 -6.10 19.22 6.20
N SER A 268 -6.18 20.55 6.36
CA SER A 268 -7.45 21.24 6.63
C SER A 268 -8.31 21.41 5.38
N ASN A 269 -7.73 21.31 4.20
CA ASN A 269 -8.43 21.37 2.92
C ASN A 269 -7.87 20.31 1.94
N PRO A 270 -8.13 19.01 2.20
CA PRO A 270 -7.59 17.94 1.37
C PRO A 270 -8.29 17.91 0.00
N GLY A 271 -7.51 17.64 -1.05
CA GLY A 271 -8.06 17.25 -2.34
C GLY A 271 -8.64 15.84 -2.25
N ALA A 272 -9.58 15.49 -3.14
CA ALA A 272 -10.20 14.17 -3.10
C ALA A 272 -10.58 13.61 -4.46
N PHE A 273 -10.43 12.30 -4.59
CA PHE A 273 -10.98 11.49 -5.67
C PHE A 273 -12.15 10.65 -5.15
N LEU A 274 -13.19 10.51 -5.97
CA LEU A 274 -14.26 9.55 -5.78
C LEU A 274 -14.03 8.37 -6.73
N ILE A 275 -14.01 7.16 -6.17
CA ILE A 275 -13.91 5.90 -6.89
C ILE A 275 -15.32 5.38 -7.15
N LEU A 276 -15.59 5.03 -8.40
CA LEU A 276 -16.89 4.63 -8.89
C LEU A 276 -16.83 3.21 -9.47
N ARG A 277 -17.91 2.47 -9.27
CA ARG A 277 -18.19 1.19 -9.93
C ARG A 277 -19.47 1.31 -10.78
N PRO A 278 -19.60 0.56 -11.88
CA PRO A 278 -20.86 0.47 -12.62
C PRO A 278 -21.97 -0.14 -11.75
N ASP A 279 -23.22 0.23 -12.00
CA ASP A 279 -24.38 -0.36 -11.32
C ASP A 279 -24.48 -1.86 -11.62
N PRO A 280 -24.48 -2.73 -10.59
CA PRO A 280 -24.71 -4.16 -10.80
C PRO A 280 -26.15 -4.47 -11.28
N ALA A 281 -27.12 -3.57 -11.10
CA ALA A 281 -28.53 -3.81 -11.44
C ALA A 281 -28.86 -3.64 -12.93
N GLY A 282 -27.91 -3.21 -13.78
CA GLY A 282 -28.05 -3.20 -15.24
C GLY A 282 -29.24 -2.40 -15.78
N LEU A 283 -29.79 -1.47 -15.00
CA LEU A 283 -30.89 -0.62 -15.45
C LEU A 283 -30.42 0.26 -16.63
N PRO A 284 -31.27 0.47 -17.64
CA PRO A 284 -30.90 1.23 -18.83
C PRO A 284 -30.61 2.69 -18.47
N GLY A 285 -29.33 3.06 -18.56
CA GLY A 285 -28.79 4.36 -18.16
C GLY A 285 -27.70 4.15 -17.11
N SER A 286 -26.46 3.93 -17.55
CA SER A 286 -25.28 3.61 -16.72
C SER A 286 -25.14 4.51 -15.48
N SER A 287 -25.76 4.11 -14.37
CA SER A 287 -25.69 4.78 -13.08
C SER A 287 -24.35 4.40 -12.44
N TRP A 288 -23.41 5.32 -12.40
CA TRP A 288 -22.19 5.11 -11.64
C TRP A 288 -22.48 5.15 -10.15
N HIS A 289 -22.00 4.16 -9.41
CA HIS A 289 -22.18 4.05 -7.96
C HIS A 289 -20.88 4.41 -7.24
N PRO A 290 -20.92 5.33 -6.25
CA PRO A 290 -19.75 5.64 -5.44
C PRO A 290 -19.37 4.46 -4.56
N TRP A 291 -18.10 4.09 -4.59
CA TRP A 291 -17.54 3.02 -3.76
C TRP A 291 -16.72 3.59 -2.60
N ALA A 292 -15.79 4.49 -2.91
CA ALA A 292 -14.88 5.04 -1.91
C ALA A 292 -14.43 6.46 -2.24
N ARG A 293 -14.05 7.22 -1.22
CA ARG A 293 -13.46 8.55 -1.32
C ARG A 293 -12.01 8.50 -0.86
N LEU A 294 -11.08 8.89 -1.73
CA LEU A 294 -9.66 9.01 -1.43
C LEU A 294 -9.29 10.48 -1.24
N GLU A 295 -9.03 10.88 0.00
CA GLU A 295 -8.52 12.21 0.35
C GLU A 295 -7.00 12.23 0.30
N ALA A 296 -6.43 13.38 -0.05
CA ALA A 296 -4.99 13.56 -0.14
C ALA A 296 -4.55 14.97 0.25
N TRP A 297 -3.45 15.07 0.99
CA TRP A 297 -2.79 16.32 1.37
C TRP A 297 -1.29 16.11 1.50
N ARG A 298 -0.56 17.22 1.60
CA ARG A 298 0.88 17.22 1.80
C ARG A 298 1.21 17.66 3.22
N GLU A 299 2.14 16.97 3.85
CA GLU A 299 2.53 17.23 5.23
C GLU A 299 4.05 17.08 5.39
N ASN A 300 4.62 17.90 6.27
CA ASN A 300 6.03 17.80 6.64
C ASN A 300 6.15 16.83 7.81
N THR A 301 6.76 15.68 7.56
CA THR A 301 7.04 14.71 8.63
C THR A 301 8.22 15.21 9.48
N ASN A 302 8.21 14.91 10.78
CA ASN A 302 9.27 15.28 11.72
C ASN A 302 10.63 14.75 11.22
N GLY A 303 11.43 15.62 10.61
CA GLY A 303 12.73 15.26 10.01
C GLY A 303 12.99 15.78 8.59
N SER A 304 12.48 16.96 8.21
CA SER A 304 12.73 17.62 6.91
C SER A 304 12.30 16.81 5.68
N ARG A 305 11.44 15.80 5.83
CA ARG A 305 10.93 14.99 4.72
C ARG A 305 9.46 15.31 4.47
N GLU A 306 9.20 15.77 3.27
CA GLU A 306 7.85 16.04 2.78
C GLU A 306 7.20 14.71 2.36
N ALA A 307 5.94 14.52 2.73
CA ALA A 307 5.16 13.34 2.36
C ALA A 307 3.76 13.74 1.87
N VAL A 308 3.21 12.93 0.97
CA VAL A 308 1.80 12.99 0.58
C VAL A 308 1.05 11.98 1.42
N CYS A 309 0.16 12.47 2.27
CA CYS A 309 -0.71 11.65 3.09
C CYS A 309 -2.04 11.42 2.38
N LEU A 310 -2.52 10.18 2.46
CA LEU A 310 -3.68 9.66 1.77
C LEU A 310 -4.62 9.06 2.82
N ARG A 311 -5.92 9.32 2.69
CA ARG A 311 -6.96 8.72 3.53
C ARG A 311 -8.07 8.17 2.65
N LEU A 312 -8.27 6.85 2.68
CA LEU A 312 -9.36 6.18 1.98
C LEU A 312 -10.55 5.98 2.93
N LYS A 313 -11.72 6.43 2.50
CA LYS A 313 -13.00 6.25 3.18
C LYS A 313 -13.92 5.39 2.32
N LEU A 314 -14.43 4.29 2.85
CA LEU A 314 -15.51 3.52 2.22
C LEU A 314 -16.82 4.29 2.34
N LEU A 315 -17.56 4.41 1.26
CA LEU A 315 -18.86 5.05 1.27
C LEU A 315 -19.93 3.98 1.43
N LEU A 316 -20.79 4.15 2.44
CA LEU A 316 -21.95 3.30 2.66
C LEU A 316 -23.17 4.00 2.07
N ASP A 317 -24.07 3.24 1.47
CA ASP A 317 -25.27 3.77 0.83
C ASP A 317 -26.04 4.66 1.81
N GLY A 318 -26.16 5.95 1.49
CA GLY A 318 -26.87 6.95 2.29
C GLY A 318 -26.04 7.72 3.34
N HIS A 319 -24.72 7.51 3.45
CA HIS A 319 -23.89 8.25 4.43
C HIS A 319 -22.67 8.94 3.80
N GLU A 320 -22.66 10.28 3.83
CA GLU A 320 -21.60 11.12 3.22
C GLU A 320 -20.23 10.99 3.93
N THR A 321 -20.19 10.61 5.21
CA THR A 321 -18.94 10.69 5.99
C THR A 321 -18.03 9.46 5.87
N GLY A 322 -18.55 8.32 5.37
CA GLY A 322 -17.81 7.06 5.16
C GLY A 322 -17.07 6.48 6.38
N VAL A 323 -16.50 5.28 6.22
CA VAL A 323 -15.64 4.61 7.22
C VAL A 323 -14.20 4.65 6.73
N VAL A 324 -13.24 5.11 7.56
CA VAL A 324 -11.82 5.14 7.18
C VAL A 324 -11.28 3.72 7.09
N LEU A 325 -10.84 3.31 5.91
CA LEU A 325 -10.24 1.99 5.68
C LEU A 325 -8.72 2.01 5.76
N SER A 326 -8.08 3.10 5.34
CA SER A 326 -6.63 3.22 5.34
C SER A 326 -6.20 4.69 5.40
N GLU A 327 -5.18 4.99 6.18
CA GLU A 327 -4.47 6.28 6.19
C GLU A 327 -2.97 6.00 6.11
N THR A 328 -2.31 6.49 5.07
CA THR A 328 -0.88 6.22 4.79
C THR A 328 -0.21 7.47 4.25
N CYS A 329 1.04 7.71 4.63
CA CYS A 329 1.85 8.80 4.06
C CYS A 329 2.98 8.23 3.20
N ILE A 330 3.10 8.77 1.99
CA ILE A 330 4.05 8.36 0.96
C ILE A 330 5.11 9.45 0.82
N GLY A 331 6.39 9.07 0.85
CA GLY A 331 7.48 10.04 0.74
C GLY A 331 7.49 10.73 -0.62
N CYS A 332 7.57 12.07 -0.64
CA CYS A 332 7.57 12.83 -1.89
C CYS A 332 8.79 12.52 -2.77
N ASP A 333 9.94 12.14 -2.20
CA ASP A 333 11.18 11.89 -2.96
C ASP A 333 11.23 10.48 -3.55
N ARG A 334 10.98 9.46 -2.73
CA ARG A 334 11.17 8.04 -3.08
C ARG A 334 9.88 7.33 -3.49
N GLY A 335 8.73 7.94 -3.20
CA GLY A 335 7.46 7.26 -3.30
C GLY A 335 7.29 6.28 -2.13
N GLY A 336 6.50 5.24 -2.35
CA GLY A 336 6.17 4.26 -1.33
C GLY A 336 5.01 3.38 -1.73
N ASP A 337 4.57 2.56 -0.79
CA ASP A 337 3.48 1.63 -0.98
C ASP A 337 2.24 2.16 -0.24
N PHE A 338 1.12 2.26 -0.94
CA PHE A 338 -0.19 2.42 -0.33
C PHE A 338 -0.75 1.03 -0.08
N VAL A 339 -1.16 0.75 1.16
CA VAL A 339 -1.67 -0.56 1.57
C VAL A 339 -3.09 -0.41 2.10
N LEU A 340 -3.99 -1.24 1.59
CA LEU A 340 -5.36 -1.37 2.04
C LEU A 340 -5.52 -2.70 2.75
N ASP A 341 -5.76 -2.64 4.05
CA ASP A 341 -6.03 -3.79 4.90
C ASP A 341 -7.40 -3.59 5.55
N ILE A 342 -8.40 -4.33 5.08
CA ILE A 342 -9.77 -4.24 5.61
C ILE A 342 -9.91 -5.16 6.83
N ASP A 343 -9.10 -6.21 6.90
CA ASP A 343 -9.24 -7.28 7.87
C ASP A 343 -8.49 -7.01 9.18
N SER A 344 -7.63 -5.98 9.23
CA SER A 344 -6.96 -5.54 10.46
C SER A 344 -7.93 -5.06 11.56
N THR A 345 -9.19 -4.83 11.20
CA THR A 345 -10.27 -4.43 12.14
C THR A 345 -11.04 -5.61 12.72
N SER A 346 -10.80 -6.84 12.22
CA SER A 346 -11.46 -8.05 12.71
C SER A 346 -10.71 -8.62 13.92
N GLU A 347 -11.41 -8.83 15.05
CA GLU A 347 -10.84 -9.40 16.29
C GLU A 347 -10.24 -10.80 16.10
N VAL A 348 -10.61 -11.48 15.01
CA VAL A 348 -9.97 -12.71 14.53
C VAL A 348 -8.73 -12.31 13.73
N GLY A 349 -7.69 -11.85 14.44
CA GLY A 349 -6.46 -11.34 13.85
C GLY A 349 -5.86 -12.29 12.82
N GLY A 350 -5.93 -11.91 11.54
CA GLY A 350 -5.34 -12.73 10.48
C GLY A 350 -5.96 -12.57 9.11
N GLY A 351 -6.47 -11.41 8.71
CA GLY A 351 -6.65 -11.14 7.28
C GLY A 351 -5.49 -10.28 6.80
N GLY A 352 -4.97 -10.64 5.64
CA GLY A 352 -3.84 -9.93 5.07
C GLY A 352 -4.31 -8.77 4.22
N TYR A 353 -3.40 -7.88 3.81
CA TYR A 353 -3.79 -6.74 3.01
C TYR A 353 -4.51 -7.18 1.73
N VAL A 354 -5.60 -6.46 1.44
CA VAL A 354 -6.46 -6.61 0.27
C VAL A 354 -5.71 -6.18 -0.97
N MET A 355 -5.16 -4.96 -0.91
CA MET A 355 -4.46 -4.32 -2.02
C MET A 355 -3.19 -3.63 -1.51
N SER A 356 -2.11 -3.71 -2.29
CA SER A 356 -0.96 -2.83 -2.14
C SER A 356 -0.63 -2.24 -3.50
N CYS A 357 -0.46 -0.92 -3.60
CA CYS A 357 0.07 -0.30 -4.81
C CYS A 357 1.34 0.49 -4.53
N LYS A 358 2.36 0.22 -5.36
CA LYS A 358 3.65 0.90 -5.29
C LYS A 358 3.65 2.08 -6.24
N VAL A 359 3.83 3.28 -5.70
CA VAL A 359 3.87 4.54 -6.47
C VAL A 359 5.26 5.17 -6.40
N GLY A 360 5.66 5.77 -7.52
CA GLY A 360 6.91 6.54 -7.60
C GLY A 360 6.78 7.91 -6.95
N GLY A 361 7.86 8.36 -6.30
CA GLY A 361 7.98 9.73 -5.80
C GLY A 361 8.28 10.73 -6.92
N GLU A 362 8.26 12.01 -6.56
CA GLU A 362 8.70 13.14 -7.39
C GLU A 362 10.21 13.10 -7.70
N GLY A 363 11.00 12.44 -6.85
CA GLY A 363 12.47 12.50 -6.82
C GLY A 363 13.21 11.66 -7.85
N GLY A 364 12.63 11.37 -9.01
CA GLY A 364 13.40 10.91 -10.16
C GLY A 364 14.50 11.93 -10.43
N ARG A 365 15.75 11.62 -10.05
CA ARG A 365 16.87 12.55 -10.15
C ARG A 365 17.04 12.96 -11.62
N TRP A 366 16.75 14.22 -11.92
CA TRP A 366 17.13 14.90 -13.15
C TRP A 366 18.65 15.09 -13.17
N GLN A 367 19.40 14.00 -13.33
CA GLN A 367 20.84 14.06 -13.52
C GLN A 367 21.21 13.11 -14.67
N GLY A 368 20.97 13.60 -15.90
CA GLY A 368 21.76 13.24 -17.08
C GLY A 368 21.70 11.81 -17.64
N GLN A 369 20.97 10.85 -17.07
CA GLN A 369 20.84 9.51 -17.64
C GLN A 369 19.44 8.93 -17.39
N ASN A 370 18.78 8.50 -18.47
CA ASN A 370 17.54 7.70 -18.55
C ASN A 370 16.61 7.74 -17.31
N ILE A 371 15.54 8.55 -17.37
CA ILE A 371 14.51 8.57 -16.34
C ILE A 371 13.82 7.20 -16.30
N LYS A 372 14.24 6.33 -15.38
CA LYS A 372 13.51 5.09 -15.11
C LYS A 372 12.32 5.43 -14.23
N LEU A 373 11.17 5.72 -14.86
CA LEU A 373 9.90 5.81 -14.16
C LEU A 373 9.69 4.51 -13.38
N VAL A 374 9.44 4.63 -12.07
CA VAL A 374 9.01 3.48 -11.28
C VAL A 374 7.59 3.17 -11.74
N PRO A 375 7.34 2.00 -12.36
CA PRO A 375 6.01 1.67 -12.85
C PRO A 375 5.05 1.52 -11.67
N LEU A 376 3.80 1.97 -11.86
CA LEU A 376 2.73 1.70 -10.91
C LEU A 376 2.42 0.21 -10.94
N VAL A 377 2.65 -0.46 -9.81
CA VAL A 377 2.38 -1.90 -9.63
C VAL A 377 1.33 -2.06 -8.56
N VAL A 378 0.31 -2.88 -8.84
CA VAL A 378 -0.80 -3.20 -7.94
C VAL A 378 -0.74 -4.69 -7.61
N GLN A 379 -0.75 -5.03 -6.34
CA GLN A 379 -0.90 -6.40 -5.84
C GLN A 379 -2.26 -6.50 -5.18
N LEU A 380 -3.07 -7.47 -5.62
CA LEU A 380 -4.45 -7.64 -5.17
C LEU A 380 -4.68 -9.10 -4.75
N ALA A 381 -5.13 -9.30 -3.51
CA ALA A 381 -5.40 -10.63 -2.98
C ALA A 381 -6.65 -11.24 -3.63
N VAL A 382 -6.53 -12.46 -4.17
CA VAL A 382 -7.58 -13.12 -4.97
C VAL A 382 -8.88 -13.30 -4.18
N ARG A 383 -8.79 -13.53 -2.86
CA ARG A 383 -9.96 -13.71 -1.97
C ARG A 383 -10.92 -12.51 -1.93
N HIS A 384 -10.48 -11.32 -2.36
CA HIS A 384 -11.31 -10.11 -2.41
C HIS A 384 -11.76 -9.75 -3.84
N VAL A 385 -11.59 -10.67 -4.80
CA VAL A 385 -11.94 -10.46 -6.21
C VAL A 385 -12.88 -11.59 -6.65
N THR A 386 -14.15 -11.25 -6.88
CA THR A 386 -15.15 -12.22 -7.36
C THR A 386 -15.34 -12.13 -8.87
N CYS A 387 -15.15 -10.95 -9.44
CA CYS A 387 -15.22 -10.70 -10.88
C CYS A 387 -14.12 -9.74 -11.36
N ILE A 388 -14.06 -9.49 -12.67
CA ILE A 388 -13.04 -8.61 -13.27
C ILE A 388 -13.30 -7.14 -12.91
N GLU A 389 -14.56 -6.77 -12.73
CA GLU A 389 -14.99 -5.43 -12.32
C GLU A 389 -14.50 -5.09 -10.91
N ASP A 390 -14.49 -6.06 -9.98
CA ASP A 390 -13.90 -5.87 -8.65
C ASP A 390 -12.43 -5.47 -8.76
N ALA A 391 -11.66 -6.19 -9.59
CA ALA A 391 -10.25 -5.86 -9.84
C ALA A 391 -10.10 -4.47 -10.48
N ALA A 392 -10.99 -4.10 -11.41
CA ALA A 392 -10.98 -2.79 -12.05
C ALA A 392 -11.17 -1.64 -11.06
N VAL A 393 -11.99 -1.82 -10.01
CA VAL A 393 -12.17 -0.82 -8.94
C VAL A 393 -10.86 -0.57 -8.19
N PHE A 394 -10.10 -1.61 -7.86
CA PHE A 394 -8.78 -1.46 -7.23
C PHE A 394 -7.74 -0.86 -8.18
N VAL A 395 -7.81 -1.15 -9.48
CA VAL A 395 -6.98 -0.50 -10.52
C VAL A 395 -7.30 0.99 -10.60
N ALA A 396 -8.58 1.38 -10.58
CA ALA A 396 -9.01 2.77 -10.56
C ALA A 396 -8.53 3.49 -9.27
N LEU A 397 -8.58 2.80 -8.12
CA LEU A 397 -8.02 3.31 -6.88
C LEU A 397 -6.50 3.53 -6.98
N ALA A 398 -5.75 2.59 -7.55
CA ALA A 398 -4.31 2.75 -7.75
C ALA A 398 -3.97 3.95 -8.63
N ALA A 399 -4.72 4.13 -9.72
CA ALA A 399 -4.61 5.29 -10.60
C ALA A 399 -4.90 6.60 -9.84
N ALA A 400 -5.92 6.62 -8.98
CA ALA A 400 -6.22 7.76 -8.12
C ALA A 400 -5.09 8.05 -7.12
N VAL A 401 -4.49 7.03 -6.50
CA VAL A 401 -3.33 7.19 -5.60
C VAL A 401 -2.15 7.85 -6.32
N ASP A 402 -1.78 7.36 -7.51
CA ASP A 402 -0.71 7.97 -8.33
C ASP A 402 -1.04 9.42 -8.72
N LEU A 403 -2.29 9.69 -9.10
CA LEU A 403 -2.75 11.03 -9.42
C LEU A 403 -2.74 11.96 -8.20
N CYS A 404 -3.09 11.48 -7.00
CA CYS A 404 -2.99 12.25 -5.75
C CYS A 404 -1.54 12.67 -5.45
N VAL A 405 -0.57 11.76 -5.63
CA VAL A 405 0.86 12.10 -5.45
C VAL A 405 1.28 13.22 -6.42
N LYS A 406 0.82 13.17 -7.67
CA LYS A 406 1.06 14.24 -8.65
C LYS A 406 0.29 15.52 -8.31
N ALA A 407 -0.94 15.39 -7.83
CA ALA A 407 -1.84 16.49 -7.51
C ALA A 407 -1.52 17.19 -6.19
N CYS A 408 -0.66 16.61 -5.34
CA CYS A 408 -0.15 17.24 -4.12
C CYS A 408 1.19 17.96 -4.30
N ARG A 409 1.85 17.89 -5.46
CA ARG A 409 3.10 18.64 -5.72
C ARG A 409 2.95 20.13 -5.37
N PRO A 410 3.99 20.84 -4.90
CA PRO A 410 3.91 22.28 -4.72
C PRO A 410 3.41 22.99 -5.99
N PHE A 411 2.55 24.01 -5.88
CA PHE A 411 1.92 24.65 -7.04
C PHE A 411 2.92 25.49 -7.86
N HIS A 412 3.99 26.00 -7.23
CA HIS A 412 5.11 26.62 -7.96
C HIS A 412 5.86 25.65 -8.90
N ARG A 413 5.74 24.33 -8.68
CA ARG A 413 6.32 23.32 -9.58
C ARG A 413 5.34 22.99 -10.69
N LYS A 414 5.75 23.25 -11.94
CA LYS A 414 5.02 22.77 -13.12
C LYS A 414 4.91 21.25 -13.09
N LEU A 415 3.71 20.73 -13.37
CA LEU A 415 3.56 19.32 -13.74
C LEU A 415 4.35 19.11 -15.03
N SER A 416 5.34 18.22 -15.03
CA SER A 416 6.18 17.94 -16.20
C SER A 416 5.31 17.62 -17.41
N ASN A 417 5.63 18.20 -18.57
CA ASN A 417 4.96 17.99 -19.85
C ASN A 417 4.98 16.50 -20.25
N GLY A 418 3.98 15.75 -19.77
CA GLY A 418 3.57 14.45 -20.27
C GLY A 418 2.08 14.45 -20.57
N LEU A 419 1.50 15.62 -20.84
CA LEU A 419 0.16 15.74 -21.41
C LEU A 419 0.35 15.73 -22.94
N PRO A 420 0.05 14.63 -23.65
CA PRO A 420 0.04 14.67 -25.10
C PRO A 420 -1.06 15.66 -25.50
N VAL A 421 -0.64 16.77 -26.07
CA VAL A 421 -1.47 17.48 -27.04
C VAL A 421 -1.61 16.48 -28.18
N SER A 422 -2.81 15.93 -28.36
CA SER A 422 -3.13 15.17 -29.57
C SER A 422 -3.10 16.15 -30.75
N SER A 423 -1.92 16.39 -31.30
CA SER A 423 -1.75 16.93 -32.65
C SER A 423 -1.74 15.73 -33.58
N ASN A 424 -2.92 15.27 -34.00
CA ASN A 424 -3.04 14.55 -35.25
C ASN A 424 -3.32 15.61 -36.32
N ASP A 425 -2.24 16.11 -36.92
CA ASP A 425 -2.24 16.64 -38.28
C ASP A 425 -1.44 15.64 -39.13
N GLN A 426 -2.16 14.81 -39.87
CA GLN A 426 -2.02 14.56 -41.32
C GLN A 426 -2.99 13.46 -41.77
#